data_AF-A0ABC8TRQ4-F1
#
_entry.id   AF-A0ABC8TRQ4-F1
#
_cell.length_a   1.000
_cell.length_b   1.000
_cell.length_c   1.000
_cell.angle_alpha   90.00
_cell.angle_beta   90.00
_cell.angle_gamma   90.00
#
_symmetry.space_group_name_H-M   'P 1'
#
loop_
_entity.id
_entity.type
_entity.pdbx_description
1 polymer ?
#
loop_
_entity_poly.entity_id
_entity_poly.type
_entity_poly.pdbx_seq_one_letter_code
_entity_poly.pdbx_strand_id
1 'polypeptide(L)'
;MVKDSFGYLHLKYYKRQQLTEKSDVYSFGVVLFEVLCGRPAIILDLPEEQVNLAEWARHCYKNGTLDQIVDPNIREEIAPECLKKFGEL
;
A
#
# COMPACT_ATOMS: atom_id res chain seq x y z
N MET A 1 -7.34 -8.19 23.43
CA MET A 1 -7.93 -7.44 22.31
C MET A 1 -6.76 -6.98 21.47
N VAL A 2 -6.43 -7.74 20.41
CA VAL A 2 -5.30 -7.41 19.54
C VAL A 2 -5.64 -6.06 18.90
N LYS A 3 -4.70 -5.10 18.96
CA LYS A 3 -4.81 -3.86 18.20
C LYS A 3 -4.68 -4.26 16.73
N ASP A 4 -5.81 -4.63 16.15
CA ASP A 4 -5.89 -5.21 14.82
C ASP A 4 -5.25 -4.26 13.80
N SER A 5 -4.54 -4.86 12.85
CA SER A 5 -3.73 -4.26 11.79
C SER A 5 -4.55 -3.42 10.80
N PHE A 6 -5.16 -2.32 11.27
CA PHE A 6 -6.14 -1.47 10.55
C PHE A 6 -5.69 -0.99 9.15
N GLY A 7 -4.39 -1.03 8.83
CA GLY A 7 -3.84 -0.71 7.50
C GLY A 7 -3.70 -1.88 6.52
N TYR A 8 -3.67 -3.11 7.03
CA TYR A 8 -3.31 -4.32 6.28
C TYR A 8 -4.54 -5.17 5.93
N LEU A 9 -5.70 -4.84 6.49
CA LEU A 9 -6.96 -5.56 6.25
C LEU A 9 -7.82 -4.84 5.22
N HIS A 10 -8.03 -5.45 4.06
CA HIS A 10 -9.05 -4.98 3.12
C HIS A 10 -10.45 -5.19 3.70
N LEU A 11 -11.33 -4.19 3.57
CA LEU A 11 -12.71 -4.18 4.10
C LEU A 11 -13.54 -5.45 3.78
N LYS A 12 -13.30 -6.08 2.62
CA LYS A 12 -13.97 -7.33 2.23
C LYS A 12 -13.55 -8.54 3.08
N TYR A 13 -12.31 -8.59 3.59
CA TYR A 13 -11.82 -9.69 4.43
C TYR A 13 -12.10 -9.43 5.92
N TYR A 14 -12.05 -8.17 6.34
CA TYR A 14 -12.42 -7.76 7.71
C TYR A 14 -13.83 -8.22 8.10
N LYS A 15 -14.82 -8.02 7.21
CA LYS A 15 -16.22 -8.41 7.48
C LYS A 15 -16.44 -9.92 7.64
N ARG A 16 -15.51 -10.76 7.18
CA ARG A 16 -15.66 -12.22 7.23
C ARG A 16 -14.86 -12.88 8.35
N GLN A 17 -13.94 -12.17 9.03
CA GLN A 17 -12.96 -12.77 9.96
C GLN A 17 -12.24 -14.00 9.36
N GLN A 18 -12.09 -14.04 8.04
CA GLN A 18 -11.47 -15.16 7.34
C GLN A 18 -10.02 -14.79 7.02
N LEU A 19 -9.10 -15.34 7.81
CA LEU A 19 -7.69 -15.48 7.44
C LEU A 19 -7.66 -16.39 6.20
N THR A 20 -7.52 -15.77 5.03
CA THR A 20 -7.44 -16.48 3.76
C THR A 20 -6.10 -16.19 3.13
N GLU A 21 -5.61 -17.08 2.26
CA GLU A 21 -4.43 -16.80 1.45
C GLU A 21 -4.53 -15.44 0.71
N LYS A 22 -5.75 -15.03 0.34
CA LYS A 22 -5.99 -13.73 -0.29
C LYS A 22 -5.82 -12.53 0.65
N SER A 23 -6.15 -12.66 1.94
CA SER A 23 -5.90 -11.60 2.91
C SER A 23 -4.40 -11.49 3.24
N ASP A 24 -3.69 -12.62 3.23
CA ASP A 24 -2.24 -12.63 3.46
C ASP A 24 -1.49 -12.01 2.27
N VAL A 25 -1.88 -12.35 1.03
CA VAL A 25 -1.34 -11.73 -0.19
C VAL A 25 -1.60 -10.22 -0.19
N TYR A 26 -2.81 -9.79 0.17
CA TYR A 26 -3.12 -8.36 0.27
C TYR A 26 -2.23 -7.67 1.32
N SER A 27 -2.12 -8.26 2.52
CA SER A 27 -1.31 -7.69 3.60
C SER A 27 0.17 -7.59 3.20
N PHE A 28 0.69 -8.59 2.49
CA PHE A 28 2.04 -8.55 1.94
C PHE A 28 2.21 -7.43 0.90
N GLY A 29 1.22 -7.21 0.03
CA GLY A 29 1.22 -6.08 -0.89
C GLY A 29 1.32 -4.72 -0.19
N VAL A 30 0.61 -4.55 0.94
CA VAL A 30 0.74 -3.34 1.77
C VAL A 30 2.17 -3.18 2.29
N VAL A 31 2.79 -4.25 2.78
CA VAL A 31 4.20 -4.23 3.26
C VAL A 31 5.16 -3.84 2.13
N LEU A 32 4.95 -4.35 0.92
CA LEU A 32 5.75 -3.95 -0.24
C LEU A 32 5.66 -2.44 -0.51
N PHE A 33 4.46 -1.85 -0.41
CA PHE A 33 4.31 -0.41 -0.54
C PHE A 33 4.94 0.37 0.61
N GLU A 34 4.94 -0.14 1.84
CA GLU A 34 5.65 0.52 2.95
C GLU A 34 7.15 0.60 2.68
N VAL A 35 7.75 -0.48 2.15
CA VAL A 35 9.16 -0.51 1.75
C VAL A 35 9.44 0.45 0.59
N LEU A 36 8.57 0.48 -0.42
CA LEU A 36 8.74 1.37 -1.58
C LEU A 36 8.60 2.86 -1.21
N CYS A 37 7.66 3.18 -0.33
CA CYS A 37 7.27 4.57 -0.03
C CYS A 37 7.97 5.12 1.22
N GLY A 38 8.67 4.28 1.99
CA GLY A 38 9.35 4.67 3.23
C GLY A 38 8.41 5.22 4.30
N ARG A 39 7.12 4.85 4.26
CA ARG A 39 6.08 5.37 5.15
C ARG A 39 5.16 4.27 5.69
N PRO A 40 4.55 4.47 6.87
CA PRO A 40 3.58 3.52 7.42
C PRO A 40 2.33 3.33 6.55
N ALA A 41 1.73 2.15 6.66
CA ALA A 41 0.50 1.77 5.96
C ALA A 41 -0.70 2.69 6.28
N ILE A 42 -0.73 3.26 7.49
CA ILE A 42 -1.75 4.22 7.94
C ILE A 42 -1.07 5.48 8.50
N ILE A 43 -1.49 6.65 8.00
CA ILE A 43 -1.13 7.94 8.58
C ILE A 43 -2.41 8.76 8.72
N LEU A 44 -2.85 8.99 9.97
CA LEU A 44 -4.16 9.60 10.26
C LEU A 44 -4.20 11.11 10.00
N ASP A 45 -3.04 11.77 9.99
CA ASP A 45 -2.93 13.23 9.82
C ASP A 45 -2.87 13.66 8.33
N LEU A 46 -3.18 12.74 7.41
CA LEU A 46 -3.21 12.99 5.97
C LEU A 46 -4.64 13.16 5.44
N PRO A 47 -4.82 13.72 4.22
CA PRO A 47 -6.10 13.71 3.54
C PRO A 47 -6.67 12.29 3.44
N GLU A 48 -8.00 12.15 3.50
CA GLU A 48 -8.70 10.85 3.56
C GLU A 48 -8.19 9.82 2.52
N GLU A 49 -7.95 10.27 1.29
CA GLU A 49 -7.45 9.44 0.18
C GLU A 49 -6.02 8.92 0.39
N GLN A 50 -5.24 9.60 1.22
CA GLN A 50 -3.83 9.30 1.52
C GLN A 50 -3.64 8.59 2.86
N VAL A 51 -4.69 8.47 3.68
CA VAL A 51 -4.60 7.83 4.99
C VAL A 51 -4.17 6.37 4.85
N ASN A 52 -4.79 5.61 3.95
CA ASN A 52 -4.43 4.22 3.65
C ASN A 52 -3.46 4.16 2.48
N LEU A 53 -2.25 3.65 2.72
CA LEU A 53 -1.19 3.60 1.72
C LEU A 53 -1.57 2.75 0.49
N ALA A 54 -2.26 1.63 0.69
CA ALA A 54 -2.64 0.73 -0.41
C ALA A 54 -3.66 1.41 -1.34
N GLU A 55 -4.65 2.08 -0.77
CA GLU A 55 -5.63 2.85 -1.54
C GLU A 55 -5.00 4.04 -2.25
N TRP A 56 -4.08 4.74 -1.58
CA TRP A 56 -3.34 5.83 -2.19
C TRP A 56 -2.47 5.36 -3.35
N ALA A 57 -1.71 4.27 -3.18
CA ALA A 57 -0.90 3.68 -4.24
C ALA A 57 -1.74 3.26 -5.44
N ARG A 58 -2.90 2.66 -5.20
CA ARG A 58 -3.87 2.31 -6.24
C ARG A 58 -4.40 3.54 -6.98
N HIS A 59 -4.63 4.64 -6.28
CA HIS A 59 -5.05 5.91 -6.88
C HIS A 59 -3.94 6.49 -7.76
N CYS A 60 -2.71 6.55 -7.26
CA CYS A 60 -1.54 7.01 -8.01
C CYS A 60 -1.27 6.15 -9.26
N TYR A 61 -1.40 4.83 -9.16
CA TYR A 61 -1.26 3.94 -10.31
C TYR A 61 -2.28 4.24 -11.40
N LYS A 62 -3.57 4.40 -11.04
CA LYS A 62 -4.63 4.74 -12.00
C LYS A 62 -4.43 6.09 -12.69
N ASN A 63 -3.82 7.04 -11.98
CA ASN A 63 -3.55 8.38 -12.50
C ASN A 63 -2.18 8.51 -13.19
N GLY A 64 -1.38 7.43 -13.22
CA GLY A 64 -0.04 7.46 -13.79
C GLY A 64 0.98 8.27 -12.98
N THR A 65 0.74 8.45 -11.67
CA THR A 65 1.57 9.25 -10.75
C THR A 65 2.23 8.39 -9.66
N LEU A 66 2.55 7.13 -9.98
CA LEU A 66 3.12 6.18 -9.02
C LEU A 66 4.55 6.55 -8.58
N ASP A 67 5.28 7.31 -9.39
CA ASP A 67 6.60 7.87 -9.06
C ASP A 67 6.55 8.83 -7.85
N GLN A 68 5.41 9.49 -7.63
CA GLN A 68 5.25 10.51 -6.60
C GLN A 68 5.22 9.94 -5.18
N ILE A 69 4.88 8.66 -5.03
CA ILE A 69 4.78 8.01 -3.73
C ILE A 69 6.06 7.28 -3.32
N VAL A 70 7.00 7.11 -4.26
CA VAL A 70 8.30 6.44 -4.01
C VAL A 70 9.11 7.25 -3.02
N ASP A 71 9.74 6.56 -2.06
CA ASP A 71 10.66 7.16 -1.10
C ASP A 71 11.72 8.00 -1.84
N PRO A 72 11.87 9.30 -1.51
CA PRO A 72 12.85 10.17 -2.15
C PRO A 72 14.28 9.62 -2.20
N ASN A 73 14.66 8.76 -1.25
CA ASN A 73 16.00 8.19 -1.18
C ASN A 73 16.27 7.13 -2.26
N ILE A 74 15.23 6.47 -2.79
CA ILE A 74 15.36 5.40 -3.81
C ILE A 74 14.72 5.76 -5.15
N ARG A 75 14.07 6.93 -5.25
CA ARG A 75 13.34 7.36 -6.46
C ARG A 75 14.20 7.37 -7.72
N GLU A 76 15.46 7.80 -7.60
CA GLU A 76 16.40 7.84 -8.74
C GLU A 76 17.11 6.50 -8.96
N GLU A 77 17.02 5.57 -8.00
CA GLU A 77 17.68 4.26 -8.06
C GLU A 77 16.76 3.16 -8.60
N ILE A 78 15.45 3.31 -8.41
CA ILE A 78 14.48 2.30 -8.85
C ILE A 78 14.36 2.29 -10.38
N ALA A 79 14.55 1.10 -10.97
CA ALA A 79 14.30 0.90 -12.40
C ALA A 79 12.80 1.12 -12.72
N PRO A 80 12.45 1.84 -13.79
CA PRO A 80 11.05 2.10 -14.17
C PRO A 80 10.21 0.83 -14.33
N GLU A 81 10.83 -0.26 -14.80
CA GLU A 81 10.18 -1.56 -14.97
C GLU A 81 9.80 -2.18 -13.61
N CYS A 82 10.64 -2.01 -12.60
CA CYS A 82 10.36 -2.46 -11.24
C CYS A 82 9.21 -1.65 -10.65
N LEU A 83 9.23 -0.32 -10.79
CA LEU A 83 8.16 0.55 -10.31
C LEU A 83 6.81 0.18 -10.95
N LYS A 84 6.80 -0.12 -12.26
CA LYS A 84 5.59 -0.58 -12.95
C LYS A 84 5.02 -1.87 -12.33
N LYS A 85 5.87 -2.79 -11.88
CA LYS A 85 5.41 -4.03 -11.22
C LYS A 85 4.71 -3.81 -9.88
N PHE A 86 5.07 -2.78 -9.12
CA PHE A 86 4.32 -2.41 -7.92
C PHE A 86 2.89 -1.95 -8.25
N GLY A 87 2.69 -1.29 -9.39
CA GLY A 87 1.36 -0.85 -9.83
C GLY A 87 0.44 -1.99 -10.30
N GLU A 88 1.00 -3.14 -10.64
CA GLU A 88 0.23 -4.32 -11.09
C GLU A 88 -0.30 -5.20 -9.94
N LEU A 89 0.03 -4.86 -8.68
CA LEU A 89 -0.39 -5.57 -7.46
C LEU A 89 -1.90 -5.48 -7.17
#